data_AF-A0AAW2YKD1-F1
#
_entry.id   AF-A0AAW2YKD1-F1
#
_cell.length_a   1.000
_cell.length_b   1.000
_cell.length_c   1.000
_cell.angle_alpha   90.00
_cell.angle_beta   90.00
_cell.angle_gamma   90.00
#
_symmetry.space_group_name_H-M   'P 1'
#
loop_
_entity.id
_entity.type
_entity.pdbx_description
1 polymer ?
#
loop_
_entity_poly.entity_id
_entity_poly.type
_entity_poly.pdbx_seq_one_letter_code
_entity_poly.pdbx_strand_id
1 'polypeptide(L)'
;MTEWGPEGKLYLNSYTCADFVFDGAELLYKLGAKFEVKTLRKNDINFYVEEPPKEVKYEESKKEIVSYFELAALRLAEMDIENFLKTLSELFVGTVYIHHDEKYYKLNLHWPNFNWKFTAQPLPPHKTTTFEQVKRNIEINK
;
A
#
# COMPACT_ATOMS: atom_id res chain seq x y z
N MET A 1 12.09 17.36 -9.98
CA MET A 1 11.08 16.84 -9.05
C MET A 1 10.10 16.05 -9.90
N THR A 2 10.31 14.75 -9.99
CA THR A 2 9.50 13.87 -10.83
C THR A 2 8.43 13.28 -9.94
N GLU A 3 7.24 13.86 -9.99
CA GLU A 3 6.05 13.33 -9.33
C GLU A 3 5.68 12.02 -10.04
N TRP A 4 5.92 10.89 -9.38
CA TRP A 4 5.29 9.63 -9.77
C TRP A 4 3.78 9.79 -9.49
N GLY A 5 3.04 10.05 -10.56
CA GLY A 5 1.63 10.40 -10.53
C GLY A 5 0.69 9.28 -10.04
N PRO A 6 -0.61 9.56 -9.95
CA PRO A 6 -1.64 8.66 -9.41
C PRO A 6 -2.00 7.45 -10.30
N GLU A 7 -1.17 7.05 -11.27
CA GLU A 7 -1.52 6.09 -12.35
C GLU A 7 -0.59 4.85 -12.44
N GLY A 8 0.06 4.46 -11.35
CA GLY A 8 0.82 3.20 -11.30
C GLY A 8 -0.12 1.98 -11.29
N LYS A 9 0.17 0.95 -12.10
CA LYS A 9 -0.54 -0.33 -12.05
C LYS A 9 -0.37 -0.97 -10.67
N LEU A 10 -1.46 -1.22 -9.96
CA LEU A 10 -1.45 -2.00 -8.72
C LEU A 10 -1.23 -3.47 -9.07
N TYR A 11 -0.14 -4.06 -8.57
CA TYR A 11 0.17 -5.47 -8.78
C TYR A 11 -0.37 -6.36 -7.67
N LEU A 12 -0.18 -5.94 -6.42
CA LEU A 12 -0.57 -6.68 -5.23
C LEU A 12 -1.17 -5.67 -4.24
N ASN A 13 -2.35 -6.00 -3.70
CA ASN A 13 -3.01 -5.17 -2.71
C ASN A 13 -2.83 -5.76 -1.32
N SER A 14 -2.54 -4.93 -0.32
CA SER A 14 -2.54 -5.38 1.08
C SER A 14 -3.96 -5.42 1.64
N TYR A 15 -4.15 -6.20 2.69
CA TYR A 15 -5.36 -6.17 3.51
C TYR A 15 -4.96 -5.85 4.96
N THR A 16 -5.50 -4.76 5.48
CA THR A 16 -5.16 -4.21 6.79
C THR A 16 -6.41 -3.97 7.63
N CYS A 17 -6.23 -3.57 8.89
CA CYS A 17 -7.33 -3.18 9.76
C CYS A 17 -8.14 -1.98 9.20
N ALA A 18 -7.50 -1.10 8.42
CA ALA A 18 -8.22 -0.01 7.76
C ALA A 18 -9.19 -0.56 6.71
N ASP A 19 -8.78 -1.54 5.90
CA ASP A 19 -9.64 -2.17 4.89
C ASP A 19 -10.87 -2.80 5.52
N PHE A 20 -10.71 -3.51 6.65
CA PHE A 20 -11.83 -4.04 7.42
C PHE A 20 -12.82 -2.95 7.88
N VAL A 21 -12.33 -1.79 8.33
CA VAL A 21 -13.20 -0.66 8.73
C VAL A 21 -13.97 -0.11 7.54
N PHE A 22 -13.32 0.05 6.38
CA PHE A 22 -13.99 0.53 5.16
C PHE A 22 -15.02 -0.48 4.64
N ASP A 23 -14.70 -1.77 4.64
CA ASP A 23 -15.63 -2.84 4.26
C ASP A 23 -16.86 -2.87 5.18
N GLY A 24 -16.63 -2.71 6.49
CA GLY A 24 -17.70 -2.61 7.48
C GLY A 24 -18.58 -1.37 7.29
N ALA A 25 -17.98 -0.22 7.00
CA ALA A 25 -18.74 1.01 6.71
C ALA A 25 -19.59 0.88 5.44
N GLU A 26 -19.06 0.26 4.39
CA GLU A 26 -19.80 -0.05 3.16
C GLU A 26 -20.99 -0.98 3.41
N LEU A 27 -20.81 -2.02 4.23
CA LEU A 27 -21.89 -2.91 4.62
C LEU A 27 -22.98 -2.17 5.40
N LEU A 28 -22.60 -1.39 6.41
CA LEU A 28 -23.55 -0.60 7.22
C LEU A 28 -24.34 0.38 6.35
N TYR A 29 -23.69 1.04 5.38
CA TYR A 29 -24.36 1.91 4.43
C TYR A 29 -25.43 1.17 3.61
N LYS A 30 -25.08 -0.01 3.07
CA LYS A 30 -26.02 -0.87 2.32
C LYS A 30 -27.21 -1.30 3.16
N LEU A 31 -27.04 -1.40 4.48
CA LEU A 31 -28.11 -1.68 5.45
C LEU A 31 -28.90 -0.43 5.89
N GLY A 32 -28.56 0.76 5.37
CA GLY A 32 -29.29 2.01 5.61
C GLY A 32 -28.67 2.92 6.68
N ALA A 33 -27.46 2.63 7.16
CA ALA A 33 -26.76 3.53 8.06
C ALA A 33 -26.43 4.87 7.37
N LYS A 34 -26.40 5.94 8.17
CA LYS A 34 -26.00 7.27 7.73
C LYS A 34 -24.76 7.68 8.52
N PHE A 35 -23.71 8.09 7.82
CA PHE A 35 -22.48 8.56 8.45
C PHE A 35 -22.48 10.09 8.50
N GLU A 36 -22.31 10.65 9.69
CA GLU A 36 -22.07 12.10 9.85
C GLU A 36 -20.62 12.47 9.49
N VAL A 37 -19.70 11.53 9.69
CA VAL A 37 -18.29 11.65 9.33
C VAL A 37 -18.14 11.36 7.84
N LYS A 38 -17.50 12.28 7.10
CA LYS A 38 -17.36 12.19 5.64
C LYS A 38 -16.15 11.37 5.19
N THR A 39 -15.09 11.34 5.98
CA THR A 39 -13.82 10.71 5.63
C THR A 39 -13.19 10.02 6.84
N LEU A 40 -12.50 8.91 6.61
CA LEU A 40 -11.59 8.29 7.56
C LEU A 40 -10.17 8.32 7.00
N ARG A 41 -9.17 8.35 7.88
CA ARG A 41 -7.78 8.26 7.45
C ARG A 41 -7.41 6.81 7.20
N LYS A 42 -6.82 6.54 6.03
CA LYS A 42 -6.18 5.28 5.68
C LYS A 42 -4.67 5.48 5.64
N ASN A 43 -3.95 4.56 6.24
CA ASN A 43 -2.50 4.52 6.21
C ASN A 43 -2.11 3.54 5.12
N ASP A 44 -1.45 4.02 4.07
CA ASP A 44 -0.98 3.18 2.99
C ASP A 44 0.55 3.22 2.96
N ILE A 45 1.16 2.04 2.93
CA ILE A 45 2.58 1.87 2.62
C ILE A 45 2.62 1.27 1.21
N ASN A 46 3.18 2.01 0.25
CA ASN A 46 3.30 1.52 -1.13
C ASN A 46 4.75 1.22 -1.44
N PHE A 47 5.02 0.04 -1.98
CA PHE A 47 6.31 -0.31 -2.58
C PHE A 47 6.24 -0.07 -4.08
N TYR A 48 7.26 0.56 -4.65
CA TYR A 48 7.34 0.79 -6.09
C TYR A 48 8.34 -0.15 -6.72
N VAL A 49 7.95 -0.74 -7.85
CA VAL A 49 8.73 -1.75 -8.57
C VAL A 49 8.81 -1.37 -10.04
N GLU A 50 9.95 -1.65 -10.68
CA GLU A 50 10.10 -1.45 -12.14
C GLU A 50 9.33 -2.54 -12.92
N GLU A 51 9.36 -3.76 -12.38
CA GLU A 51 8.80 -4.95 -13.01
C GLU A 51 7.69 -5.56 -12.15
N PRO A 52 6.73 -6.29 -12.75
CA PRO A 52 5.74 -7.03 -12.00
C PRO A 52 6.39 -7.97 -10.96
N PRO A 53 5.81 -8.11 -9.75
CA PRO A 53 6.30 -9.03 -8.73
C PRO A 53 6.42 -10.46 -9.28
N LYS A 54 7.57 -11.09 -9.03
CA LYS A 54 7.82 -12.47 -9.49
C LYS A 54 7.49 -13.44 -8.37
N GLU A 55 6.50 -14.31 -8.58
CA GLU A 55 6.23 -15.43 -7.68
C GLU A 55 7.45 -16.35 -7.62
N VAL A 56 7.84 -16.75 -6.41
CA VAL A 56 8.95 -17.67 -6.15
C VAL A 56 8.47 -18.80 -5.25
N LYS A 57 8.96 -20.02 -5.49
CA LYS A 57 8.65 -21.15 -4.61
C LYS A 57 9.52 -21.08 -3.36
N TYR A 58 8.90 -21.27 -2.20
CA TYR A 58 9.60 -21.23 -0.92
C TYR A 58 10.81 -22.17 -0.90
N GLU A 59 10.66 -23.43 -1.30
CA GLU A 59 11.75 -24.41 -1.24
C GLU A 59 12.94 -24.08 -2.16
N GLU A 60 12.69 -23.42 -3.29
CA GLU A 60 13.73 -23.04 -4.26
C GLU A 60 14.51 -21.79 -3.81
N SER A 61 13.84 -20.87 -3.10
CA SER A 61 14.41 -19.59 -2.65
C SER A 61 14.54 -19.50 -1.13
N LYS A 62 14.46 -20.63 -0.41
CA LYS A 62 14.34 -20.70 1.05
C LYS A 62 15.40 -19.88 1.78
N LYS A 63 16.67 -20.06 1.38
CA LYS A 63 17.81 -19.37 1.99
C LYS A 63 17.67 -17.85 1.86
N GLU A 64 17.31 -17.35 0.68
CA GLU A 64 17.17 -15.92 0.42
C GLU A 64 16.00 -15.33 1.21
N ILE A 65 14.85 -16.02 1.21
CA ILE A 65 13.65 -15.61 1.92
C ILE A 65 13.91 -15.54 3.43
N VAL A 66 14.46 -16.62 4.01
CA VAL A 66 14.74 -16.69 5.45
C VAL A 66 15.76 -15.63 5.85
N SER A 67 16.87 -15.50 5.12
CA SER A 67 17.88 -14.47 5.42
C SER A 67 17.31 -13.06 5.32
N TYR A 68 16.43 -12.78 4.36
CA TYR A 68 15.75 -11.48 4.28
C TYR A 68 14.90 -11.21 5.53
N PHE A 69 14.05 -12.16 5.93
CA PHE A 69 13.17 -11.98 7.10
C PHE A 69 13.93 -11.97 8.43
N GLU A 70 15.01 -12.72 8.57
CA GLU A 70 15.89 -12.67 9.74
C GLU A 70 16.58 -11.31 9.87
N LEU A 71 17.14 -10.78 8.77
CA LEU A 71 17.74 -9.45 8.76
C LEU A 71 16.69 -8.36 9.05
N ALA A 72 15.49 -8.51 8.50
CA ALA A 72 14.38 -7.61 8.80
C ALA A 72 14.02 -7.67 10.29
N ALA A 73 13.79 -8.85 10.85
CA ALA A 73 13.41 -9.05 12.24
C ALA A 73 14.47 -8.53 13.22
N LEU A 74 15.76 -8.81 12.96
CA LEU A 74 16.87 -8.32 13.78
C LEU A 74 16.90 -6.79 13.81
N ARG A 75 16.81 -6.14 12.65
CA ARG A 75 16.81 -4.68 12.57
C ARG A 75 15.58 -4.08 13.24
N LEU A 76 14.42 -4.70 13.11
CA LEU A 76 13.18 -4.22 13.73
C LEU A 76 13.17 -4.37 15.25
N ALA A 77 13.77 -5.44 15.79
CA ALA A 77 13.82 -5.70 17.23
C ALA A 77 14.70 -4.70 17.99
N GLU A 78 15.68 -4.10 17.33
CA GLU A 78 16.65 -3.19 17.95
C GLU A 78 16.19 -1.71 17.96
N MET A 79 14.97 -1.42 17.50
CA MET A 79 14.59 -0.05 17.13
C MET A 79 13.48 0.58 17.96
N ASP A 80 13.67 1.88 18.28
CA ASP A 80 12.59 2.78 18.65
C ASP A 80 11.79 3.23 17.42
N ILE A 81 10.61 3.82 17.67
CA ILE A 81 9.67 4.27 16.62
C ILE A 81 10.27 5.33 15.68
N GLU A 82 11.19 6.18 16.16
CA GLU A 82 11.80 7.23 15.34
C GLU A 82 12.86 6.66 14.39
N ASN A 83 13.66 5.70 14.87
CA ASN A 83 14.68 4.99 14.10
C ASN A 83 14.08 4.00 13.10
N PHE A 84 12.92 3.42 13.43
CA PHE A 84 12.16 2.55 12.53
C PHE A 84 11.94 3.18 11.14
N LEU A 85 11.56 4.47 11.07
CA LEU A 85 11.27 5.14 9.79
C LEU A 85 12.50 5.37 8.93
N LYS A 86 13.63 5.69 9.55
CA LYS A 86 14.89 5.87 8.84
C LYS A 86 15.41 4.52 8.33
N THR A 87 15.32 3.48 9.14
CA THR A 87 15.79 2.14 8.76
C THR A 87 14.89 1.47 7.74
N LEU A 88 13.57 1.72 7.72
CA LEU A 88 12.70 1.28 6.62
C LEU A 88 13.32 1.67 5.27
N SER A 89 13.83 2.89 5.14
CA SER A 89 14.47 3.33 3.89
C SER A 89 15.75 2.59 3.52
N GLU A 90 16.46 2.03 4.50
CA GLU A 90 17.69 1.25 4.30
C GLU A 90 17.41 -0.25 4.10
N LEU A 91 16.32 -0.75 4.67
CA LEU A 91 15.87 -2.14 4.61
C LEU A 91 15.17 -2.46 3.28
N PHE A 92 14.53 -1.44 2.71
CA PHE A 92 13.79 -1.51 1.45
C PHE A 92 14.61 -0.87 0.31
N VAL A 93 15.86 -1.31 0.12
CA VAL A 93 16.68 -0.96 -1.06
C VAL A 93 16.99 -2.23 -1.85
N GLY A 94 16.70 -2.20 -3.15
CA GLY A 94 16.99 -3.32 -4.05
C GLY A 94 15.92 -4.41 -4.00
N THR A 95 16.33 -5.65 -3.67
CA THR A 95 15.45 -6.81 -3.70
C THR A 95 14.75 -7.03 -2.36
N VAL A 96 13.43 -7.22 -2.42
CA VAL A 96 12.57 -7.47 -1.27
C VAL A 96 11.76 -8.74 -1.49
N TYR A 97 11.55 -9.50 -0.42
CA TYR A 97 10.65 -10.65 -0.42
C TYR A 97 9.40 -10.32 0.39
N ILE A 98 8.23 -10.56 -0.19
CA ILE A 98 6.95 -10.42 0.51
C ILE A 98 6.19 -11.74 0.49
N HIS A 99 5.35 -11.95 1.51
CA HIS A 99 4.40 -13.05 1.56
C HIS A 99 2.98 -12.48 1.38
N HIS A 100 2.26 -12.95 0.37
CA HIS A 100 0.92 -12.48 0.00
C HIS A 100 0.10 -13.68 -0.50
N ASP A 101 -1.11 -13.85 0.01
CA ASP A 101 -2.02 -14.96 -0.33
C ASP A 101 -1.34 -16.35 -0.39
N GLU A 102 -0.64 -16.71 0.70
CA GLU A 102 0.08 -18.00 0.86
C GLU A 102 1.25 -18.22 -0.12
N LYS A 103 1.67 -17.16 -0.83
CA LYS A 103 2.73 -17.20 -1.83
C LYS A 103 3.84 -16.21 -1.49
N TYR A 104 5.05 -16.51 -1.97
CA TYR A 104 6.19 -15.61 -1.87
C TYR A 104 6.43 -14.89 -3.19
N TYR A 105 6.70 -13.60 -3.10
CA TYR A 105 7.03 -12.77 -4.24
C TYR A 105 8.38 -12.10 -4.03
N LYS A 106 9.21 -12.12 -5.07
CA LYS A 106 10.43 -11.34 -5.19
C LYS A 106 10.11 -10.04 -5.91
N LEU A 107 10.44 -8.92 -5.26
CA LEU A 107 10.24 -7.57 -5.75
C LEU A 107 11.61 -6.93 -5.96
N ASN A 108 11.78 -6.27 -7.11
CA ASN A 108 12.91 -5.38 -7.35
C ASN A 108 12.40 -3.96 -7.23
N LEU A 109 12.74 -3.29 -6.13
CA LEU A 109 12.25 -1.94 -5.84
C LEU A 109 12.89 -0.91 -6.76
N HIS A 110 12.10 0.06 -7.21
CA HIS A 110 12.53 1.21 -8.00
C HIS A 110 12.53 2.47 -7.13
N TRP A 111 13.44 3.42 -7.34
CA TRP A 111 13.36 4.71 -6.65
C TRP A 111 12.10 5.49 -7.13
N PRO A 112 11.16 5.89 -6.25
CA PRO A 112 11.17 5.80 -4.78
C PRO A 112 10.85 4.40 -4.31
N ASN A 113 11.73 3.77 -3.54
CA ASN A 113 11.55 2.36 -3.20
C ASN A 113 10.24 2.08 -2.43
N PHE A 114 9.82 3.04 -1.62
CA PHE A 114 8.52 3.02 -0.96
C PHE A 114 8.01 4.45 -0.70
N ASN A 115 6.72 4.57 -0.41
CA ASN A 115 6.18 5.73 0.28
C ASN A 115 5.33 5.27 1.47
N TRP A 116 5.14 6.18 2.41
CA TRP A 116 4.13 6.06 3.44
C TRP A 116 3.23 7.28 3.37
N LYS A 117 1.93 7.07 3.17
CA LYS A 117 0.94 8.14 3.09
C LYS A 117 -0.19 7.91 4.08
N PHE A 118 -0.67 9.01 4.64
CA PHE A 118 -1.92 9.08 5.37
C PHE A 118 -2.92 9.79 4.47
N THR A 119 -3.83 9.04 3.85
CA THR A 119 -4.84 9.63 2.96
C THR A 119 -6.21 9.64 3.61
N ALA A 120 -6.90 10.78 3.53
CA ALA A 120 -8.30 10.82 3.86
C ALA A 120 -9.08 10.12 2.73
N GLN A 121 -9.68 8.99 3.05
CA GLN A 121 -10.55 8.24 2.16
C GLN A 121 -12.00 8.49 2.56
N PRO A 122 -12.90 8.73 1.61
CA PRO A 122 -14.28 9.06 1.92
C PRO A 122 -15.07 7.83 2.36
N LEU A 123 -16.04 8.06 3.23
CA LEU A 123 -17.04 7.06 3.61
C LEU A 123 -18.24 7.13 2.67
N PRO A 124 -18.92 6.01 2.38
CA PRO A 124 -20.14 6.01 1.58
C PRO A 124 -21.22 6.95 2.16
N PRO A 125 -22.01 7.66 1.32
CA PRO A 125 -21.98 7.71 -0.14
C PRO A 125 -20.95 8.72 -0.71
N HIS A 126 -20.16 9.35 0.15
CA HIS A 126 -19.17 10.33 -0.30
C HIS A 126 -18.15 9.63 -1.19
N LYS A 127 -17.96 10.14 -2.40
CA LYS A 127 -16.94 9.66 -3.34
C LYS A 127 -15.81 10.66 -3.39
N THR A 128 -14.59 10.15 -3.56
CA THR A 128 -13.43 10.97 -3.88
C THR A 128 -13.65 11.40 -5.32
N THR A 129 -13.80 12.70 -5.56
CA THR A 129 -13.86 13.20 -6.94
C THR A 129 -12.54 12.84 -7.60
N THR A 130 -12.55 11.89 -8.52
CA THR A 130 -11.34 11.55 -9.27
C THR A 130 -10.98 12.70 -10.20
N PHE A 131 -9.70 12.85 -10.55
CA PHE A 131 -9.27 13.84 -11.54
C PHE A 131 -10.02 13.69 -12.88
N GLU A 132 -10.38 12.46 -13.27
CA GLU A 132 -11.23 12.20 -14.44
C GLU A 132 -12.65 12.73 -14.30
N GLN A 133 -13.25 12.65 -13.11
CA GLN A 133 -14.57 13.23 -12.84
C GLN A 133 -14.51 14.76 -12.86
N VAL A 134 -13.42 15.36 -12.37
CA VAL A 134 -13.19 16.81 -12.47
C VAL A 134 -13.01 17.23 -13.94
N LYS A 135 -12.23 16.49 -14.74
CA LYS A 135 -12.06 16.76 -16.19
C LYS A 135 -13.39 16.65 -16.95
N ARG A 136 -14.17 15.58 -16.76
CA ARG A 136 -15.50 15.43 -17.37
C ARG A 136 -16.45 16.57 -16.99
N ASN A 137 -16.44 17.00 -15.73
CA ASN A 137 -17.29 18.10 -15.28
C ASN A 137 -16.89 19.46 -15.85
N ILE A 138 -15.62 19.65 -16.22
CA ILE A 138 -15.15 20.85 -16.92
C ILE A 138 -15.54 20.82 -18.40
N GLU A 139 -15.54 19.64 -19.03
CA GLU A 139 -15.90 19.47 -20.44
C GLU A 139 -17.41 19.54 -20.70
N ILE A 140 -18.25 19.08 -19.77
CA ILE A 140 -19.72 19.15 -19.88
C ILE A 140 -20.27 20.58 -19.66
N ASN A 141 -19.49 21.46 -19.01
CA ASN A 141 -19.85 22.85 -18.73
C ASN A 141 -19.26 23.86 -19.74
N LYS A 142 -18.84 23.39 -20.92
CA LYS A 142 -18.49 24.22 -22.09
C LYS A 142 -19.54 24.04 -23.18
#